data_AF-A7AWK4-F1
#
_entry.id   AF-A7AWK4-F1
#
_cell.length_a   1.000
_cell.length_b   1.000
_cell.length_c   1.000
_cell.angle_alpha   90.00
_cell.angle_beta   90.00
_cell.angle_gamma   90.00
#
_symmetry.space_group_name_H-M   'P 1'
#
loop_
_entity.id
_entity.type
_entity.pdbx_description
1 polymer ?
#
loop_
_entity_poly.entity_id
_entity_poly.type
_entity_poly.pdbx_seq_one_letter_code
_entity_poly.pdbx_strand_id
1 'polypeptide(L)'
;MLKFTWLTLIVLSFPNKLAISVDYRSWYTPAQNTYKRGKSVYEDIIKSANDREEECVILHSSDRQLATMQYGTGSGGQFPCINQLQRGSNRSLFDINANVDEMAGPTRKDRVIAEGGCWQFVLNQINALDIDKCDIKGEVSRSLIALAKTKCHFIRSRRAFPLAEHGCILNPESVDDKSLGIFNEEYETNPCRDDYSSAECRKLKEDIVAQCTNLRIMSESAFQMYHADLNHIDDICFYLQSNDWNRRTESNVSLTCLTNTQYDTDK
;
A
#
# COMPACT_ATOMS: atom_id res chain seq x y z
N MET A 1 -13.68 -33.56 84.01
CA MET A 1 -14.17 -32.92 82.77
C MET A 1 -13.07 -32.05 82.20
N LEU A 2 -13.06 -31.92 80.86
CA LEU A 2 -12.22 -31.08 80.00
C LEU A 2 -10.84 -31.62 79.58
N LYS A 3 -10.90 -32.30 78.42
CA LYS A 3 -9.87 -32.46 77.39
C LYS A 3 -9.48 -31.09 76.79
N PHE A 4 -8.32 -31.02 76.13
CA PHE A 4 -8.04 -30.41 74.80
C PHE A 4 -6.50 -30.24 74.69
N THR A 5 -5.79 -31.24 74.16
CA THR A 5 -5.31 -31.41 72.77
C THR A 5 -4.18 -30.47 72.37
N TRP A 6 -3.02 -31.10 72.12
CA TRP A 6 -1.86 -30.56 71.44
C TRP A 6 -2.21 -30.29 69.96
N LEU A 7 -1.95 -29.08 69.48
CA LEU A 7 -2.01 -28.74 68.06
C LEU A 7 -0.67 -29.07 67.40
N THR A 8 -0.68 -30.09 66.56
CA THR A 8 0.41 -30.44 65.64
C THR A 8 0.43 -29.43 64.48
N LEU A 9 1.58 -28.80 64.27
CA LEU A 9 1.86 -27.86 63.19
C LEU A 9 2.05 -28.66 61.88
N ILE A 10 1.05 -28.66 61.01
CA ILE A 10 1.16 -29.22 59.66
C ILE A 10 1.84 -28.17 58.78
N VAL A 11 3.10 -28.42 58.41
CA VAL A 11 3.80 -27.68 57.36
C VAL A 11 3.22 -28.15 56.02
N LEU A 12 2.29 -27.38 55.46
CA LEU A 12 1.84 -27.55 54.07
C LEU A 12 2.93 -27.01 53.15
N SER A 13 3.79 -27.90 52.67
CA SER A 13 4.67 -27.66 51.52
C SER A 13 3.83 -27.55 50.25
N PHE A 14 3.40 -26.34 49.90
CA PHE A 14 2.92 -26.01 48.57
C PHE A 14 4.11 -25.99 47.60
N PRO A 15 4.14 -26.80 46.53
CA PRO A 15 5.14 -26.59 45.49
C PRO A 15 4.79 -25.28 44.78
N ASN A 16 5.73 -24.33 44.81
CA ASN A 16 5.75 -23.16 43.95
C ASN A 16 5.76 -23.62 42.49
N LYS A 17 4.57 -23.89 41.93
CA LYS A 17 4.39 -23.83 40.48
C LYS A 17 4.46 -22.36 40.12
N LEU A 18 5.64 -21.94 39.64
CA LEU A 18 5.76 -20.77 38.78
C LEU A 18 4.70 -20.91 37.69
N ALA A 19 3.61 -20.16 37.84
CA ALA A 19 2.62 -19.97 36.81
C ALA A 19 3.31 -19.15 35.71
N ILE A 20 3.94 -19.84 34.77
CA ILE A 20 4.32 -19.24 33.49
C ILE A 20 3.02 -18.83 32.84
N SER A 21 2.77 -17.52 32.75
CA SER A 21 1.62 -16.92 32.10
C SER A 21 1.46 -17.52 30.69
N VAL A 22 0.29 -18.09 30.42
CA VAL A 22 -0.07 -18.77 29.16
C VAL A 22 -0.33 -17.78 28.01
N ASP A 23 -0.16 -16.47 28.23
CA ASP A 23 -0.55 -15.43 27.26
C ASP A 23 0.46 -15.16 26.12
N TYR A 24 1.64 -15.79 26.11
CA TYR A 24 2.58 -15.58 25.00
C TYR A 24 2.18 -16.34 23.71
N ARG A 25 1.28 -17.33 23.80
CA ARG A 25 0.96 -18.26 22.70
C ARG A 25 -0.12 -17.79 21.73
N SER A 26 -0.83 -16.69 21.99
CA SER A 26 -1.98 -16.25 21.17
C SER A 26 -1.66 -15.18 20.13
N TRP A 27 -0.61 -14.37 20.32
CA TRP A 27 -0.26 -13.27 19.40
C TRP A 27 0.39 -13.73 18.10
N TYR A 28 1.06 -14.89 18.12
CA TYR A 28 1.77 -15.41 16.96
C TYR A 28 0.83 -15.74 15.79
N THR A 29 -0.35 -16.31 16.08
CA THR A 29 -1.29 -16.73 15.03
C THR A 29 -1.94 -15.54 14.29
N PRO A 30 -2.50 -14.51 14.98
CA PRO A 30 -3.02 -13.32 14.32
C PRO A 30 -1.94 -12.55 13.54
N ALA A 31 -0.75 -12.37 14.11
CA ALA A 31 0.37 -11.70 13.43
C ALA A 31 0.82 -12.47 12.18
N GLN A 32 0.97 -13.79 12.29
CA GLN A 32 1.35 -14.64 11.15
C GLN A 32 0.29 -14.62 10.04
N ASN A 33 -1.00 -14.61 10.39
CA ASN A 33 -2.07 -14.52 9.42
C ASN A 33 -2.07 -13.16 8.70
N THR A 34 -1.87 -12.08 9.44
CA THR A 34 -1.75 -10.70 8.91
C THR A 34 -0.56 -10.58 7.96
N TYR A 35 0.60 -11.10 8.35
CA TYR A 35 1.79 -11.19 7.49
C TYR A 35 1.50 -11.94 6.18
N LYS A 36 0.86 -13.12 6.26
CA LYS A 36 0.52 -13.93 5.08
C LYS A 36 -0.46 -13.22 4.16
N ARG A 37 -1.50 -12.58 4.71
CA ARG A 37 -2.45 -11.77 3.93
C ARG A 37 -1.74 -10.61 3.26
N GLY A 38 -0.95 -9.84 4.00
CA GLY A 38 -0.19 -8.71 3.46
C GLY A 38 0.74 -9.11 2.33
N LYS A 39 1.49 -10.20 2.51
CA LYS A 39 2.32 -10.79 1.47
C LYS A 39 1.50 -11.15 0.22
N SER A 40 0.41 -11.89 0.40
CA SER A 40 -0.46 -12.32 -0.72
C SER A 40 -1.01 -11.13 -1.49
N VAL A 41 -1.53 -10.12 -0.79
CA VAL A 41 -2.08 -8.91 -1.42
C VAL A 41 -0.98 -8.17 -2.18
N TYR A 42 0.21 -8.01 -1.60
CA TYR A 42 1.33 -7.36 -2.28
C TYR A 42 1.74 -8.10 -3.56
N GLU A 43 1.84 -9.43 -3.50
CA GLU A 43 2.13 -10.29 -4.66
C GLU A 43 1.02 -10.21 -5.72
N ASP A 44 -0.25 -10.13 -5.32
CA ASP A 44 -1.39 -9.97 -6.23
C ASP A 44 -1.37 -8.62 -6.97
N ILE A 45 -0.92 -7.55 -6.32
CA ILE A 45 -0.75 -6.23 -6.95
C ILE A 45 0.37 -6.28 -7.98
N ILE A 46 1.53 -6.87 -7.64
CA ILE A 46 2.64 -7.07 -8.58
C ILE A 46 2.17 -7.89 -9.78
N LYS A 47 1.48 -8.99 -9.53
CA LYS A 47 0.94 -9.87 -10.57
C LYS A 47 -0.04 -9.11 -11.47
N SER A 48 -0.95 -8.33 -10.89
CA SER A 48 -1.91 -7.53 -11.67
C SER A 48 -1.21 -6.54 -12.59
N ALA A 49 -0.16 -5.85 -12.10
CA ALA A 49 0.63 -4.94 -12.93
C ALA A 49 1.36 -5.68 -14.07
N ASN A 50 2.01 -6.80 -13.78
CA ASN A 50 2.71 -7.63 -14.78
C ASN A 50 1.74 -8.19 -15.83
N ASP A 51 0.58 -8.70 -15.42
CA ASP A 51 -0.44 -9.24 -16.32
C ASP A 51 -0.98 -8.17 -17.30
N ARG A 52 -0.96 -6.88 -16.92
CA ARG A 52 -1.34 -5.76 -17.82
C ARG A 52 -0.21 -5.38 -18.77
N GLU A 53 1.03 -5.39 -18.30
CA GLU A 53 2.21 -5.17 -19.15
C GLU A 53 2.34 -6.25 -20.22
N GLU A 54 2.14 -7.53 -19.86
CA GLU A 54 2.14 -8.62 -20.83
C GLU A 54 1.03 -8.44 -21.89
N GLU A 55 -0.19 -8.10 -21.45
CA GLU A 55 -1.29 -7.84 -22.39
C GLU A 55 -1.01 -6.62 -23.28
N CYS A 56 -0.37 -5.57 -22.75
CA CYS A 56 0.09 -4.42 -23.52
C CYS A 56 1.03 -4.86 -24.64
N VAL A 57 2.06 -5.64 -24.31
CA VAL A 57 3.05 -6.16 -25.27
C VAL A 57 2.36 -7.01 -26.35
N ILE A 58 1.43 -7.88 -25.98
CA ILE A 58 0.68 -8.71 -26.94
C ILE A 58 -0.13 -7.83 -27.91
N LEU A 59 -0.89 -6.86 -27.39
CA LEU A 59 -1.75 -5.98 -28.18
C LEU A 59 -0.99 -5.04 -29.12
N HIS A 60 0.30 -4.80 -28.82
CA HIS A 60 1.19 -3.93 -29.59
C HIS A 60 2.37 -4.67 -30.25
N SER A 61 2.32 -6.01 -30.30
CA SER A 61 3.36 -6.83 -30.91
C SER A 61 3.64 -6.55 -32.39
N SER A 62 2.67 -5.97 -33.11
CA SER A 62 2.82 -5.53 -34.51
C SER A 62 3.40 -4.11 -34.65
N ASP A 63 3.55 -3.37 -33.56
CA ASP A 63 4.14 -2.04 -33.55
C ASP A 63 5.67 -2.17 -33.48
N ARG A 64 6.35 -1.77 -34.56
CA ARG A 64 7.81 -1.93 -34.69
C ARG A 64 8.61 -1.19 -33.60
N GLN A 65 8.06 -0.11 -33.03
CA GLN A 65 8.71 0.65 -31.95
C GLN A 65 8.63 -0.06 -30.59
N LEU A 66 7.58 -0.84 -30.36
CA LEU A 66 7.38 -1.64 -29.13
C LEU A 66 8.00 -3.04 -29.26
N ALA A 67 8.03 -3.62 -30.47
CA ALA A 67 8.66 -4.91 -30.75
C ALA A 67 10.18 -4.91 -30.50
N THR A 68 10.84 -3.75 -30.62
CA THR A 68 12.27 -3.61 -30.29
C THR A 68 12.56 -3.60 -28.79
N MET A 69 11.54 -3.40 -27.94
CA MET A 69 11.69 -3.40 -26.48
C MET A 69 11.68 -4.78 -25.84
N GLN A 70 11.24 -5.82 -26.55
CA GLN A 70 11.36 -7.21 -26.08
C GLN A 70 12.81 -7.62 -25.79
N TYR A 71 13.81 -6.85 -26.27
CA TYR A 71 15.24 -7.22 -26.20
C TYR A 71 16.19 -6.07 -25.79
N GLY A 72 15.69 -4.93 -25.32
CA GLY A 72 16.51 -3.73 -25.08
C GLY A 72 16.84 -3.44 -23.61
N THR A 73 18.11 -3.56 -23.23
CA THR A 73 18.75 -3.06 -21.99
C THR A 73 18.80 -1.52 -21.93
N GLY A 74 17.66 -0.84 -22.09
CA GLY A 74 17.60 0.62 -22.15
C GLY A 74 16.62 1.21 -21.15
N SER A 75 17.08 1.55 -19.95
CA SER A 75 16.52 2.53 -18.97
C SER A 75 15.00 2.57 -18.69
N GLY A 76 14.19 1.62 -19.18
CA GLY A 76 12.76 1.53 -18.95
C GLY A 76 12.51 0.86 -17.60
N GLY A 77 11.69 1.48 -16.74
CA GLY A 77 11.27 0.88 -15.48
C GLY A 77 10.55 -0.45 -15.67
N GLN A 78 10.07 -1.05 -14.58
CA GLN A 78 9.46 -2.39 -14.50
C GLN A 78 8.33 -2.68 -15.53
N PHE A 79 7.77 -1.67 -16.20
CA PHE A 79 6.64 -1.78 -17.14
C PHE A 79 6.87 -0.94 -18.43
N PRO A 80 7.75 -1.36 -19.35
CA PRO A 80 8.20 -0.54 -20.48
C PRO A 80 7.10 -0.20 -21.51
N CYS A 81 6.23 -1.15 -21.86
CA CYS A 81 5.14 -0.96 -22.83
C CYS A 81 4.14 0.09 -22.33
N ILE A 82 3.66 -0.07 -21.10
CA ILE A 82 2.72 0.87 -20.47
C ILE A 82 3.36 2.26 -20.38
N ASN A 83 4.61 2.36 -19.92
CA ASN A 83 5.31 3.63 -19.78
C ASN A 83 5.46 4.39 -21.11
N GLN A 84 5.80 3.68 -22.19
CA GLN A 84 5.98 4.32 -23.50
C GLN A 84 4.66 4.85 -24.07
N LEU A 85 3.59 4.05 -23.97
CA LEU A 85 2.28 4.42 -24.50
C LEU A 85 1.66 5.57 -23.71
N GLN A 86 1.92 5.66 -22.41
CA GLN A 86 1.52 6.81 -21.60
C GLN A 86 2.25 8.09 -22.05
N ARG A 87 3.59 8.04 -22.21
CA ARG A 87 4.39 9.20 -22.67
C ARG A 87 3.97 9.72 -24.03
N GLY A 88 3.58 8.84 -24.96
CA GLY A 88 3.10 9.23 -26.29
C GLY A 88 1.73 9.93 -26.29
N SER A 89 0.96 9.82 -25.20
CA SER A 89 -0.41 10.31 -25.12
C SER A 89 -0.58 11.69 -24.47
N ASN A 90 0.52 12.36 -24.05
CA ASN A 90 0.48 13.56 -23.18
C ASN A 90 -0.32 13.37 -21.87
N ARG A 91 -0.82 12.16 -21.59
CA ARG A 91 -1.42 11.80 -20.32
C ARG A 91 -0.25 11.45 -19.40
N SER A 92 -0.05 12.22 -18.35
CA SER A 92 0.94 11.90 -17.31
C SER A 92 0.71 10.48 -16.80
N LEU A 93 1.75 9.94 -16.15
CA LEU A 93 1.81 8.62 -15.54
C LEU A 93 0.55 8.38 -14.69
N PHE A 94 -0.49 7.78 -15.28
CA PHE A 94 -1.85 7.75 -14.74
C PHE A 94 -2.34 9.11 -14.20
N ASP A 95 -2.91 9.95 -15.08
CA ASP A 95 -3.69 11.12 -14.64
C ASP A 95 -4.94 10.64 -13.89
N ILE A 96 -4.84 10.53 -12.56
CA ILE A 96 -5.92 10.01 -11.73
C ILE A 96 -7.13 10.95 -11.69
N ASN A 97 -7.07 12.08 -12.40
CA ASN A 97 -8.12 13.08 -12.47
C ASN A 97 -9.09 12.80 -13.62
N ALA A 98 -8.71 11.93 -14.56
CA ALA A 98 -9.53 11.65 -15.73
C ALA A 98 -10.65 10.62 -15.44
N ASN A 99 -11.77 10.81 -16.13
CA ASN A 99 -12.95 9.96 -16.05
C ASN A 99 -12.64 8.54 -16.53
N VAL A 100 -13.11 7.52 -15.81
CA VAL A 100 -12.92 6.11 -16.18
C VAL A 100 -13.35 5.87 -17.64
N ASP A 101 -14.42 6.50 -18.12
CA ASP A 101 -14.88 6.36 -19.51
C ASP A 101 -13.98 7.09 -20.53
N GLU A 102 -13.30 8.16 -20.13
CA GLU A 102 -12.33 8.91 -20.95
C GLU A 102 -10.92 8.29 -20.92
N MET A 103 -10.55 7.69 -19.78
CA MET A 103 -9.27 7.02 -19.55
C MET A 103 -9.22 5.66 -20.20
N ALA A 104 -10.24 4.83 -19.95
CA ALA A 104 -10.29 3.46 -20.41
C ALA A 104 -10.65 3.37 -21.90
N GLY A 105 -11.13 4.48 -22.50
CA GLY A 105 -11.42 4.61 -23.92
C GLY A 105 -12.45 3.60 -24.43
N PRO A 106 -12.88 3.71 -25.70
CA PRO A 106 -13.78 2.72 -26.28
C PRO A 106 -13.07 1.38 -26.54
N THR A 107 -11.75 1.41 -26.77
CA THR A 107 -11.02 0.23 -27.24
C THR A 107 -10.48 -0.62 -26.09
N ARG A 108 -10.25 -1.91 -26.36
CA ARG A 108 -9.58 -2.79 -25.39
C ARG A 108 -8.15 -2.32 -25.05
N LYS A 109 -7.47 -1.68 -25.99
CA LYS A 109 -6.09 -1.21 -25.83
C LYS A 109 -6.01 -0.10 -24.79
N ASP A 110 -6.86 0.90 -24.93
CA ASP A 110 -6.95 2.04 -24.02
C ASP A 110 -7.18 1.57 -22.58
N ARG A 111 -8.05 0.57 -22.39
CA ARG A 111 -8.33 -0.03 -21.07
C ARG A 111 -7.11 -0.69 -20.46
N VAL A 112 -6.36 -1.48 -21.22
CA VAL A 112 -5.17 -2.18 -20.72
C VAL A 112 -4.10 -1.17 -20.31
N ILE A 113 -3.93 -0.10 -21.07
CA ILE A 113 -3.00 0.98 -20.76
C ILE A 113 -3.44 1.73 -19.49
N ALA A 114 -4.73 2.07 -19.38
CA ALA A 114 -5.27 2.76 -18.21
C ALA A 114 -5.18 1.92 -16.93
N GLU A 115 -5.56 0.64 -17.01
CA GLU A 115 -5.50 -0.28 -15.87
C GLU A 115 -4.05 -0.59 -15.47
N GLY A 116 -3.17 -0.87 -16.44
CA GLY A 116 -1.75 -1.12 -16.17
C GLY A 116 -1.06 0.09 -15.56
N GLY A 117 -1.35 1.28 -16.06
CA GLY A 117 -0.89 2.54 -15.48
C GLY A 117 -1.35 2.75 -14.04
N CYS A 118 -2.61 2.43 -13.76
CA CYS A 118 -3.18 2.51 -12.41
C CYS A 118 -2.46 1.57 -11.44
N TRP A 119 -2.28 0.31 -11.82
CA TRP A 119 -1.58 -0.68 -10.97
C TRP A 119 -0.11 -0.32 -10.77
N GLN A 120 0.56 0.20 -11.80
CA GLN A 120 1.92 0.71 -11.69
C GLN A 120 2.00 1.87 -10.69
N PHE A 121 1.06 2.83 -10.75
CA PHE A 121 0.98 3.91 -9.78
C PHE A 121 0.82 3.37 -8.34
N VAL A 122 -0.15 2.47 -8.12
CA VAL A 122 -0.39 1.85 -6.80
C VAL A 122 0.86 1.14 -6.30
N LEU A 123 1.53 0.35 -7.14
CA LEU A 123 2.75 -0.36 -6.79
C LEU A 123 3.88 0.61 -6.43
N ASN A 124 4.05 1.69 -7.19
CA ASN A 124 5.05 2.72 -6.88
C ASN A 124 4.79 3.38 -5.52
N GLN A 125 3.53 3.70 -5.20
CA GLN A 125 3.17 4.27 -3.91
C GLN A 125 3.39 3.28 -2.76
N ILE A 126 3.05 2.00 -2.94
CA ILE A 126 3.30 0.95 -1.95
C ILE A 126 4.79 0.76 -1.71
N ASN A 127 5.60 0.72 -2.77
CA ASN A 127 7.05 0.57 -2.66
C ASN A 127 7.72 1.80 -2.01
N ALA A 128 7.04 2.94 -2.00
CA ALA A 128 7.46 4.14 -1.31
C ALA A 128 7.00 4.20 0.16
N LEU A 129 6.22 3.22 0.63
CA LEU A 129 5.89 3.08 2.05
C LEU A 129 7.14 2.65 2.82
N ASP A 130 7.47 3.41 3.85
CA ASP A 130 8.50 3.10 4.84
C ASP A 130 7.85 2.84 6.20
N ILE A 131 8.68 2.58 7.23
CA ILE A 131 8.20 2.31 8.59
C ILE A 131 7.33 3.45 9.11
N ASP A 132 7.70 4.71 8.85
CA ASP A 132 7.01 5.90 9.34
C ASP A 132 5.67 6.13 8.61
N LYS A 133 5.59 5.81 7.31
CA LYS A 133 4.35 5.87 6.52
C LYS A 133 3.41 4.70 6.79
N CYS A 134 3.94 3.60 7.31
CA CYS A 134 3.14 2.49 7.81
C CYS A 134 2.73 2.66 9.28
N ASP A 135 3.10 3.77 9.92
CA ASP A 135 2.65 4.16 11.25
C ASP A 135 1.48 5.17 11.18
N ILE A 136 1.04 5.68 12.32
CA ILE A 136 -0.07 6.64 12.46
C ILE A 136 0.12 7.88 11.56
N LYS A 137 1.37 8.35 11.40
CA LYS A 137 1.67 9.53 10.57
C LYS A 137 1.37 9.35 9.09
N GLY A 138 1.31 8.10 8.62
CA GLY A 138 1.04 7.78 7.22
C GLY A 138 -0.38 7.30 6.93
N GLU A 139 -1.31 7.38 7.88
CA GLU A 139 -2.72 6.98 7.70
C GLU A 139 -3.33 7.55 6.41
N VAL A 140 -3.16 8.85 6.19
CA VAL A 140 -3.66 9.54 5.00
C VAL A 140 -3.03 9.02 3.71
N SER A 141 -1.74 8.68 3.75
CA SER A 141 -1.05 8.10 2.59
C SER A 141 -1.58 6.71 2.28
N ARG A 142 -1.83 5.88 3.32
CA ARG A 142 -2.46 4.56 3.16
C ARG A 142 -3.87 4.68 2.58
N SER A 143 -4.66 5.66 3.03
CA SER A 143 -5.99 5.96 2.47
C SER A 143 -5.93 6.35 0.99
N LEU A 144 -4.98 7.19 0.58
CA LEU A 144 -4.83 7.54 -0.84
C LEU A 144 -4.42 6.34 -1.70
N ILE A 145 -3.53 5.48 -1.21
CA ILE A 145 -3.16 4.24 -1.89
C ILE A 145 -4.37 3.32 -2.03
N ALA A 146 -5.18 3.20 -0.98
CA ALA A 146 -6.42 2.42 -1.01
C ALA A 146 -7.42 2.98 -2.03
N LEU A 147 -7.62 4.31 -2.09
CA LEU A 147 -8.46 4.96 -3.10
C LEU A 147 -7.96 4.69 -4.52
N ALA A 148 -6.65 4.78 -4.75
CA ALA A 148 -6.04 4.48 -6.05
C ALA A 148 -6.25 3.01 -6.44
N LYS A 149 -6.03 2.08 -5.49
CA LYS A 149 -6.30 0.65 -5.68
C LYS A 149 -7.76 0.36 -6.03
N THR A 150 -8.70 0.99 -5.32
CA THR A 150 -10.13 0.88 -5.63
C THR A 150 -10.43 1.42 -7.03
N LYS A 151 -9.85 2.55 -7.42
CA LYS A 151 -10.02 3.09 -8.78
C LYS A 151 -9.52 2.11 -9.84
N CYS A 152 -8.41 1.40 -9.63
CA CYS A 152 -7.94 0.37 -10.57
C CYS A 152 -8.96 -0.75 -10.77
N HIS A 153 -9.59 -1.22 -9.67
CA HIS A 153 -10.67 -2.20 -9.76
C HIS A 153 -11.92 -1.69 -10.51
N PHE A 154 -12.21 -0.40 -10.38
CA PHE A 154 -13.33 0.26 -11.06
C PHE A 154 -13.07 0.45 -12.56
N ILE A 155 -11.84 0.80 -12.95
CA ILE A 155 -11.40 0.81 -14.36
C ILE A 155 -11.59 -0.57 -14.99
N ARG A 156 -11.11 -1.62 -14.32
CA ARG A 156 -11.25 -3.01 -14.78
C ARG A 156 -12.71 -3.44 -14.97
N SER A 157 -13.58 -3.04 -14.03
CA SER A 157 -15.00 -3.44 -14.02
C SER A 157 -15.92 -2.50 -14.80
N ARG A 158 -15.39 -1.43 -15.40
CA ARG A 158 -16.15 -0.37 -16.08
C ARG A 158 -17.25 0.23 -15.20
N ARG A 159 -16.89 0.48 -13.95
CA ARG A 159 -17.78 1.14 -13.00
C ARG A 159 -17.32 2.57 -12.83
N ALA A 160 -18.29 3.47 -12.70
CA ALA A 160 -18.01 4.87 -12.41
C ALA A 160 -17.34 4.98 -11.02
N PHE A 161 -16.23 5.71 -10.98
CA PHE A 161 -15.56 6.13 -9.77
C PHE A 161 -15.69 7.65 -9.67
N PRO A 162 -15.71 8.25 -8.46
CA PRO A 162 -15.71 9.70 -8.31
C PRO A 162 -14.66 10.39 -9.18
N LEU A 163 -15.07 11.51 -9.76
CA LEU A 163 -14.27 12.29 -10.69
C LEU A 163 -13.64 13.52 -10.03
N ALA A 164 -12.70 14.14 -10.73
CA ALA A 164 -12.09 15.38 -10.29
C ALA A 164 -13.12 16.47 -10.01
N GLU A 165 -14.12 16.66 -10.88
CA GLU A 165 -15.21 17.63 -10.69
C GLU A 165 -15.99 17.47 -9.37
N HIS A 166 -15.99 16.25 -8.79
CA HIS A 166 -16.59 15.97 -7.49
C HIS A 166 -15.63 16.25 -6.32
N GLY A 167 -14.46 16.83 -6.60
CA GLY A 167 -13.37 17.04 -5.67
C GLY A 167 -12.58 15.75 -5.32
N CYS A 168 -12.79 14.64 -6.05
CA CYS A 168 -12.03 13.43 -5.85
C CYS A 168 -10.85 13.36 -6.83
N ILE A 169 -9.73 13.94 -6.41
CA ILE A 169 -8.53 14.13 -7.22
C ILE A 169 -7.38 13.37 -6.55
N LEU A 170 -6.99 12.21 -7.08
CA LEU A 170 -5.93 11.43 -6.43
C LEU A 170 -4.56 11.92 -6.93
N ASN A 171 -3.79 12.53 -6.02
CA ASN A 171 -2.43 13.01 -6.27
C ASN A 171 -2.28 13.86 -7.56
N PRO A 172 -2.99 14.99 -7.66
CA PRO A 172 -2.86 15.89 -8.81
C PRO A 172 -1.43 16.37 -8.95
N GLU A 173 -0.88 16.48 -10.16
CA GLU A 173 0.38 17.20 -10.39
C GLU A 173 0.18 18.71 -10.21
N SER A 174 -1.00 19.22 -10.61
CA SER A 174 -1.47 20.58 -10.40
C SER A 174 -2.93 20.56 -9.95
N VAL A 175 -3.23 21.38 -8.95
CA VAL A 175 -4.57 21.58 -8.41
C VAL A 175 -5.14 22.82 -9.10
N ASP A 176 -6.15 22.67 -9.96
CA ASP A 176 -6.83 23.80 -10.60
C ASP A 176 -8.09 24.17 -9.79
N ASP A 177 -8.24 25.46 -9.48
CA ASP A 177 -9.30 26.00 -8.61
C ASP A 177 -10.72 25.59 -9.06
N LYS A 178 -10.92 25.34 -10.36
CA LYS A 178 -12.23 24.92 -10.93
C LYS A 178 -12.46 23.41 -10.88
N SER A 179 -11.38 22.63 -10.81
CA SER A 179 -11.42 21.16 -10.73
C SER A 179 -11.86 20.68 -9.35
N LEU A 180 -11.93 21.59 -8.39
CA LEU A 180 -12.07 21.35 -6.97
C LEU A 180 -13.42 21.87 -6.48
N GLY A 181 -14.54 21.25 -6.86
CA GLY A 181 -15.88 21.74 -6.55
C GLY A 181 -16.25 22.00 -5.08
N ILE A 182 -15.33 21.83 -4.11
CA ILE A 182 -15.49 22.11 -2.67
C ILE A 182 -14.24 22.72 -1.99
N PHE A 183 -13.09 22.85 -2.67
CA PHE A 183 -11.87 23.28 -1.95
C PHE A 183 -11.95 24.77 -1.64
N ASN A 184 -11.69 25.11 -0.37
CA ASN A 184 -11.46 26.48 0.07
C ASN A 184 -10.32 27.10 -0.77
N GLU A 185 -10.31 28.42 -0.85
CA GLU A 185 -9.30 29.31 -1.48
C GLU A 185 -7.85 29.14 -0.91
N GLU A 186 -7.53 28.00 -0.29
CA GLU A 186 -6.38 27.78 0.56
C GLU A 186 -5.13 27.26 -0.17
N TYR A 187 -5.27 26.79 -1.42
CA TYR A 187 -4.16 26.21 -2.19
C TYR A 187 -4.05 26.83 -3.59
N GLU A 188 -3.20 27.86 -3.75
CA GLU A 188 -2.88 28.44 -5.07
C GLU A 188 -1.97 27.52 -5.92
N THR A 189 -1.24 26.62 -5.27
CA THR A 189 -0.35 25.64 -5.90
C THR A 189 -0.39 24.32 -5.14
N ASN A 190 -0.01 23.21 -5.79
CA ASN A 190 0.03 21.90 -5.16
C ASN A 190 1.22 21.77 -4.17
N PRO A 191 0.99 21.76 -2.84
CA PRO A 191 2.06 21.66 -1.84
C PRO A 191 2.79 20.31 -1.86
N CYS A 192 2.21 19.29 -2.48
CA CYS A 192 2.83 17.97 -2.59
C CYS A 192 3.91 17.87 -3.67
N ARG A 193 4.06 18.89 -4.52
CA ARG A 193 5.03 18.88 -5.63
C ARG A 193 6.47 18.94 -5.16
N ASP A 194 6.75 19.79 -4.19
CA ASP A 194 8.11 20.06 -3.71
C ASP A 194 8.46 19.17 -2.51
N ASP A 195 7.52 19.01 -1.57
CA ASP A 195 7.69 18.15 -0.41
C ASP A 195 6.41 17.33 -0.12
N TYR A 196 6.45 16.06 -0.52
CA TYR A 196 5.37 15.10 -0.31
C TYR A 196 5.12 14.75 1.17
N SER A 197 6.07 15.09 2.04
CA SER A 197 6.00 14.85 3.50
C SER A 197 5.60 16.07 4.31
N SER A 198 5.47 17.24 3.66
CA SER A 198 5.10 18.49 4.31
C SER A 198 3.72 18.41 4.99
N ALA A 199 3.53 19.23 6.03
CA ALA A 199 2.24 19.33 6.72
C ALA A 199 1.12 19.84 5.81
N GLU A 200 1.45 20.76 4.89
CA GLU A 200 0.52 21.31 3.90
C GLU A 200 0.10 20.23 2.88
N CYS A 201 1.05 19.43 2.38
CA CYS A 201 0.73 18.29 1.54
C CYS A 201 -0.12 17.26 2.28
N ARG A 202 0.18 16.96 3.55
CA ARG A 202 -0.64 16.06 4.36
C ARG A 202 -2.07 16.57 4.50
N LYS A 203 -2.27 17.86 4.75
CA LYS A 203 -3.61 18.47 4.84
C LYS A 203 -4.37 18.36 3.51
N LEU A 204 -3.73 18.67 2.37
CA LEU A 204 -4.34 18.48 1.06
C LEU A 204 -4.78 17.02 0.83
N LYS A 205 -3.93 16.06 1.21
CA LYS A 205 -4.25 14.63 1.12
C LYS A 205 -5.45 14.25 2.00
N GLU A 206 -5.56 14.82 3.20
CA GLU A 206 -6.70 14.63 4.12
C GLU A 206 -7.99 15.15 3.47
N ASP A 207 -7.95 16.36 2.91
CA ASP A 207 -9.08 17.00 2.22
C ASP A 207 -9.56 16.16 1.03
N ILE A 208 -8.62 15.66 0.20
CA ILE A 208 -8.91 14.76 -0.92
C ILE A 208 -9.61 13.48 -0.44
N VAL A 209 -9.07 12.81 0.59
CA VAL A 209 -9.64 11.56 1.11
C VAL A 209 -11.05 11.80 1.66
N ALA A 210 -11.24 12.87 2.44
CA ALA A 210 -12.55 13.22 3.01
C ALA A 210 -13.60 13.49 1.91
N GLN A 211 -13.20 14.19 0.85
CA GLN A 211 -14.06 14.51 -0.27
C GLN A 211 -14.39 13.28 -1.12
N CYS A 212 -13.38 12.50 -1.49
CA CYS A 212 -13.54 11.25 -2.23
C CYS A 212 -14.47 10.28 -1.50
N THR A 213 -14.33 10.13 -0.18
CA THR A 213 -15.07 9.12 0.61
C THR A 213 -16.43 9.61 1.11
N ASN A 214 -16.86 10.81 0.71
CA ASN A 214 -18.18 11.31 1.04
C ASN A 214 -19.27 10.46 0.37
N LEU A 215 -20.27 10.03 1.14
CA LEU A 215 -21.39 9.19 0.67
C LEU A 215 -22.25 9.83 -0.44
N ARG A 216 -22.17 11.16 -0.62
CA ARG A 216 -22.85 11.86 -1.73
C ARG A 216 -22.08 11.76 -3.05
N ILE A 217 -20.79 11.46 -2.99
CA ILE A 217 -19.86 11.45 -4.11
C ILE A 217 -19.52 10.01 -4.50
N MET A 218 -19.12 9.20 -3.53
CA MET A 218 -18.76 7.80 -3.74
C MET A 218 -19.96 6.89 -3.54
N SER A 219 -20.17 5.97 -4.49
CA SER A 219 -21.20 4.94 -4.33
C SER A 219 -20.89 4.03 -3.13
N GLU A 220 -21.92 3.50 -2.48
CA GLU A 220 -21.77 2.55 -1.36
C GLU A 220 -20.84 1.38 -1.74
N SER A 221 -20.97 0.84 -2.95
CA SER A 221 -20.12 -0.26 -3.42
C SER A 221 -18.64 0.11 -3.53
N ALA A 222 -18.34 1.37 -3.93
CA ALA A 222 -16.99 1.89 -3.99
C ALA A 222 -16.44 2.15 -2.59
N PHE A 223 -17.28 2.67 -1.69
CA PHE A 223 -16.94 2.93 -0.29
C PHE A 223 -16.56 1.65 0.45
N GLN A 224 -17.36 0.58 0.30
CA GLN A 224 -17.04 -0.73 0.90
C GLN A 224 -15.76 -1.34 0.32
N MET A 225 -15.54 -1.20 -0.99
CA MET A 225 -14.30 -1.67 -1.62
C MET A 225 -13.08 -0.87 -1.14
N TYR A 226 -13.21 0.45 -0.98
CA TYR A 226 -12.18 1.31 -0.40
C TYR A 226 -11.79 0.86 1.01
N HIS A 227 -12.75 0.56 1.88
CA HIS A 227 -12.44 0.07 3.23
C HIS A 227 -11.77 -1.30 3.23
N ALA A 228 -12.19 -2.21 2.35
CA ALA A 228 -11.50 -3.48 2.18
C ALA A 228 -10.06 -3.26 1.67
N ASP A 229 -9.87 -2.35 0.72
CA ASP A 229 -8.56 -2.00 0.19
C ASP A 229 -7.68 -1.32 1.23
N LEU A 230 -8.21 -0.49 2.11
CA LEU A 230 -7.48 0.12 3.22
C LEU A 230 -6.94 -0.94 4.18
N ASN A 231 -7.78 -1.90 4.58
CA ASN A 231 -7.34 -3.04 5.40
C ASN A 231 -6.26 -3.86 4.71
N HIS A 232 -6.36 -4.03 3.39
CA HIS A 232 -5.32 -4.69 2.61
C HIS A 232 -4.00 -3.92 2.61
N ILE A 233 -4.03 -2.58 2.51
CA ILE A 233 -2.82 -1.75 2.63
C ILE A 233 -2.22 -1.87 4.04
N ASP A 234 -3.04 -1.98 5.07
CA ASP A 234 -2.57 -2.18 6.45
C ASP A 234 -1.88 -3.52 6.64
N ASP A 235 -2.47 -4.60 6.09
CA ASP A 235 -1.85 -5.92 6.06
C ASP A 235 -0.50 -5.87 5.30
N ILE A 236 -0.40 -5.14 4.18
CA ILE A 236 0.87 -4.93 3.45
C ILE A 236 1.89 -4.20 4.32
N CYS A 237 1.48 -3.13 5.00
CA CYS A 237 2.36 -2.39 5.90
C CYS A 237 2.93 -3.30 6.99
N PHE A 238 2.10 -4.17 7.58
CA PHE A 238 2.55 -5.18 8.52
C PHE A 238 3.58 -6.14 7.90
N TYR A 239 3.33 -6.61 6.67
CA TYR A 239 4.26 -7.46 5.93
C TYR A 239 5.63 -6.79 5.70
N LEU A 240 5.63 -5.54 5.21
CA LEU A 240 6.85 -4.78 4.93
C LEU A 240 7.66 -4.49 6.21
N GLN A 241 7.00 -4.01 7.27
CA GLN A 241 7.63 -3.77 8.56
C GLN A 241 8.22 -5.05 9.17
N SER A 242 7.52 -6.18 9.04
CA SER A 242 8.00 -7.48 9.52
C SER A 242 9.27 -7.92 8.78
N ASN A 243 9.35 -7.71 7.47
CA ASN A 243 10.55 -8.02 6.69
C ASN A 243 11.74 -7.14 7.07
N ASP A 244 11.50 -5.84 7.27
CA ASP A 244 12.52 -4.91 7.72
C ASP A 244 13.06 -5.29 9.10
N TRP A 245 12.18 -5.66 10.01
CA TRP A 245 12.56 -6.13 11.35
C TRP A 245 13.38 -7.43 11.29
N ASN A 246 12.95 -8.41 10.49
CA ASN A 246 13.70 -9.66 10.29
C ASN A 246 15.10 -9.38 9.75
N ARG A 247 15.22 -8.55 8.71
CA ARG A 247 16.51 -8.17 8.10
C ARG A 247 17.46 -7.50 9.09
N ARG A 248 16.96 -6.60 9.95
CA ARG A 248 17.76 -5.95 11.01
C ARG A 248 18.21 -6.97 12.07
N THR A 249 17.35 -7.91 12.42
CA THR A 249 17.66 -8.96 13.39
C THR A 249 18.73 -9.91 12.85
N GLU A 250 18.62 -10.37 11.60
CA GLU A 250 19.64 -11.19 10.93
C GLU A 250 20.98 -10.45 10.82
N SER A 251 20.96 -9.14 10.52
CA SER A 251 22.16 -8.30 10.45
C SER A 251 22.84 -8.16 11.81
N ASN A 252 22.07 -7.98 12.88
CA ASN A 252 22.61 -7.87 14.25
C ASN A 252 23.13 -9.21 14.77
N VAL A 253 22.43 -10.31 14.49
CA VAL A 253 22.88 -11.67 14.84
C VAL A 253 24.18 -12.01 14.11
N SER A 254 24.26 -11.73 12.81
CA SER A 254 25.49 -11.97 12.05
C SER A 254 26.67 -11.14 12.55
N LEU A 255 26.47 -9.86 12.90
CA LEU A 255 27.50 -9.04 13.55
C LEU A 255 27.98 -9.64 14.89
N THR A 256 27.03 -10.07 15.72
CA THR A 256 27.33 -10.65 17.05
C THR A 256 28.08 -11.98 16.92
N CYS A 257 27.72 -12.80 15.94
CA CYS A 257 28.44 -14.04 15.63
C CYS A 257 29.86 -13.77 15.14
N LEU A 258 30.06 -12.77 14.27
CA LEU A 258 31.38 -12.39 13.77
C LEU A 258 32.29 -11.86 14.89
N THR A 259 31.76 -11.02 15.79
CA THR A 259 32.53 -10.54 16.96
C THR A 259 32.93 -11.67 17.91
N ASN A 260 32.08 -12.69 18.08
CA ASN A 260 32.39 -13.83 18.93
C ASN A 260 33.44 -14.77 18.29
N THR A 261 33.42 -14.96 16.97
CA THR A 261 34.46 -15.74 16.27
C THR A 261 35.84 -15.07 16.24
N GLN A 262 35.88 -13.75 16.36
CA GLN A 262 37.13 -13.00 16.42
C GLN A 262 37.76 -13.02 17.82
N TYR A 263 36.94 -13.10 18.87
CA TYR A 263 37.41 -13.34 20.24
C TYR A 263 37.95 -14.76 20.48
N ASP A 264 37.50 -15.75 19.71
CA ASP A 264 37.98 -17.14 19.82
C ASP A 264 39.23 -17.43 18.96
N THR A 265 39.63 -16.53 18.06
CA THR A 265 40.88 -16.67 17.28
C THR A 265 42.07 -15.93 17.89
N ASP A 266 41.85 -15.08 18.90
CA ASP A 266 42.89 -14.35 19.65
C ASP A 266 43.22 -14.99 21.02
N LYS A 267 42.89 -16.27 21.23
CA LYS A 267 43.34 -17.10 22.37
C LYS A 267 44.14 -18.31 21.91
#